data_AF-M1Z6D4-F1
#
_entry.id   AF-M1Z6D4-F1
#
_cell.length_a   1.000
_cell.length_b   1.000
_cell.length_c   1.000
_cell.angle_alpha   90.00
_cell.angle_beta   90.00
_cell.angle_gamma   90.00
#
_symmetry.space_group_name_H-M   'P 1'
#
loop_
_entity.id
_entity.type
_entity.pdbx_description
1 polymer ?
#
loop_
_entity_poly.entity_id
_entity_poly.type
_entity_poly.pdbx_seq_one_letter_code
_entity_poly.pdbx_strand_id
1 'polypeptide(L)'
;MIEIYITAYGLTIIRHILLENPIDQNEAFSNAFSYYSRLLIFNLIFIGITIIVILLSIVSVLLAPYNLALLAFNTIFFLIAAIVLSIFLGTIQNYMVYYDDNISFSIEQGIKIGKRYFFKILGLLLIATILGGIVSSKIFKTNIITLSLGILIATIYSIYLNIYIMNLCKNWGRVN
;
A
#
# COMPACT_ATOMS: atom_id res chain seq x y z
N MET A 1 10.76 -1.48 10.36
CA MET A 1 12.00 -1.91 9.67
C MET A 1 11.85 -3.35 9.16
N ILE A 2 11.65 -4.35 10.02
CA ILE A 2 11.43 -5.76 9.60
C ILE A 2 10.24 -5.90 8.62
N GLU A 3 9.14 -5.19 8.85
CA GLU A 3 7.97 -5.22 7.96
C GLU A 3 8.26 -4.77 6.52
N ILE A 4 9.15 -3.79 6.33
CA ILE A 4 9.54 -3.31 5.00
C ILE A 4 10.34 -4.39 4.28
N TYR A 5 11.19 -5.10 5.01
CA TYR A 5 11.96 -6.23 4.47
C TYR A 5 11.03 -7.40 4.08
N ILE A 6 10.08 -7.76 4.95
CA ILE A 6 9.08 -8.80 4.65
C ILE A 6 8.26 -8.41 3.42
N THR A 7 7.86 -7.14 3.31
CA THR A 7 7.17 -6.61 2.11
C THR A 7 8.05 -6.72 0.87
N ALA A 8 9.32 -6.32 0.95
CA ALA A 8 10.28 -6.42 -0.16
C ALA A 8 10.37 -7.87 -0.66
N TYR A 9 10.54 -8.80 0.27
CA TYR A 9 10.63 -10.23 -0.01
C TYR A 9 9.33 -10.78 -0.63
N GLY A 10 8.17 -10.43 -0.08
CA GLY A 10 6.87 -10.80 -0.66
C GLY A 10 6.70 -10.28 -2.09
N LEU A 11 7.07 -9.02 -2.34
CA LEU A 11 7.03 -8.43 -3.68
C LEU A 11 8.01 -9.13 -4.65
N THR A 12 9.20 -9.51 -4.19
CA THR A 12 10.15 -10.29 -4.99
C THR A 12 9.58 -11.66 -5.36
N ILE A 13 8.92 -12.36 -4.44
CA ILE A 13 8.23 -13.62 -4.76
C ILE A 13 7.13 -13.40 -5.80
N ILE A 14 6.29 -12.38 -5.61
CA ILE A 14 5.22 -12.03 -6.56
C ILE A 14 5.80 -11.76 -7.95
N ARG A 15 6.93 -11.05 -8.03
CA ARG A 15 7.62 -10.81 -9.30
C ARG A 15 8.04 -12.13 -9.98
N HIS A 16 8.63 -13.07 -9.24
CA HIS A 16 9.03 -14.36 -9.81
C HIS A 16 7.82 -15.14 -10.34
N ILE A 17 6.71 -15.14 -9.59
CA ILE A 17 5.45 -15.75 -10.02
C ILE A 17 4.95 -15.13 -11.33
N LEU A 18 4.93 -13.79 -11.43
CA LEU A 18 4.44 -13.09 -12.62
C LEU A 18 5.36 -13.20 -13.85
N LEU A 19 6.64 -13.46 -13.63
CA LEU A 19 7.64 -13.74 -14.68
C LEU A 19 7.73 -15.22 -15.03
N GLU A 20 6.97 -16.10 -14.37
CA GLU A 20 7.00 -17.56 -14.56
C GLU A 20 8.41 -18.16 -14.32
N ASN A 21 9.21 -17.51 -13.48
CA ASN A 21 10.53 -17.96 -13.10
C ASN A 21 10.45 -18.94 -11.91
N PRO A 22 11.36 -19.93 -11.82
CA PRO A 22 11.47 -20.75 -10.62
C PRO A 22 11.80 -19.87 -9.41
N ILE A 23 11.21 -20.20 -8.26
CA ILE A 23 11.40 -19.45 -7.01
C ILE A 23 12.57 -20.08 -6.25
N ASP A 24 13.77 -19.49 -6.36
CA ASP A 24 14.87 -19.77 -5.43
C ASP A 24 14.73 -18.86 -4.20
N GLN A 25 14.58 -19.47 -3.03
CA GLN A 25 14.39 -18.77 -1.76
C GLN A 25 15.63 -17.95 -1.37
N ASN A 26 16.83 -18.46 -1.63
CA ASN A 26 18.07 -17.75 -1.29
C ASN A 26 18.24 -16.52 -2.18
N GLU A 27 17.95 -16.67 -3.48
CA GLU A 27 17.99 -15.57 -4.42
C GLU A 27 16.93 -14.51 -4.09
N ALA A 28 15.69 -14.93 -3.81
CA ALA A 28 14.61 -14.02 -3.41
C ALA A 28 14.95 -13.24 -2.13
N PHE A 29 15.56 -13.89 -1.14
CA PHE A 29 15.99 -13.26 0.11
C PHE A 29 17.10 -12.22 -0.11
N SER A 30 18.08 -12.53 -0.97
CA SER A 30 19.15 -11.61 -1.36
C SER A 30 18.60 -10.41 -2.14
N ASN A 31 17.76 -10.67 -3.15
CA ASN A 31 17.13 -9.64 -3.97
C ASN A 31 16.23 -8.72 -3.14
N ALA A 32 15.52 -9.24 -2.14
CA ALA A 32 14.72 -8.43 -1.21
C ALA A 32 15.56 -7.35 -0.51
N PHE A 33 16.83 -7.64 -0.20
CA PHE A 33 17.73 -6.68 0.45
C PHE A 33 18.09 -5.50 -0.47
N SER A 34 18.19 -5.74 -1.78
CA SER A 34 18.45 -4.67 -2.77
C SER A 34 17.25 -3.72 -2.94
N TYR A 35 16.03 -4.23 -2.75
CA TYR A 35 14.80 -3.43 -2.77
C TYR A 35 14.51 -2.75 -1.45
N TYR A 36 14.97 -3.33 -0.33
CA TYR A 36 14.69 -2.85 1.02
C TYR A 36 15.02 -1.35 1.20
N SER A 37 16.23 -0.94 0.81
CA SER A 37 16.67 0.45 0.96
C SER A 37 15.80 1.43 0.16
N ARG A 38 15.48 1.08 -1.09
CA ARG A 38 14.62 1.89 -1.97
C ARG A 38 13.17 1.96 -1.46
N LEU A 39 12.62 0.84 -1.01
CA LEU A 39 11.29 0.80 -0.38
C LEU A 39 11.25 1.63 0.91
N LEU A 40 12.32 1.58 1.70
CA LEU A 40 12.44 2.37 2.92
C LEU A 40 12.42 3.87 2.62
N ILE A 41 13.13 4.32 1.58
CA ILE A 41 13.10 5.72 1.13
C ILE A 41 11.67 6.14 0.77
N PHE A 42 10.93 5.33 0.00
CA PHE A 42 9.54 5.64 -0.33
C PHE A 42 8.64 5.72 0.89
N ASN A 43 8.74 4.76 1.80
CA ASN A 43 7.95 4.79 3.03
C ASN A 43 8.26 6.05 3.86
N LEU A 44 9.53 6.45 3.98
CA LEU A 44 9.90 7.68 4.68
C LEU A 44 9.31 8.95 4.03
N ILE A 45 9.35 9.04 2.69
CA ILE A 45 8.75 10.17 1.96
C ILE A 45 7.24 10.25 2.26
N PHE A 46 6.52 9.14 2.15
CA PHE A 46 5.08 9.10 2.37
C PHE A 46 4.69 9.30 3.84
N ILE A 47 5.51 8.82 4.79
CA ILE A 47 5.36 9.14 6.23
C ILE A 47 5.51 10.65 6.44
N GLY A 48 6.52 11.28 5.83
CA GLY A 48 6.72 12.73 5.90
C GLY A 48 5.52 13.52 5.37
N ILE A 49 4.99 13.14 4.20
CA ILE A 49 3.77 13.75 3.64
C ILE A 49 2.58 13.56 4.60
N THR A 50 2.42 12.36 5.16
CA THR A 50 1.33 12.06 6.09
C THR A 50 1.42 12.92 7.36
N ILE A 51 2.62 13.11 7.92
CA ILE A 51 2.85 13.99 9.07
C ILE A 51 2.44 15.43 8.74
N ILE A 52 2.83 15.95 7.57
CA ILE A 52 2.45 17.30 7.13
C ILE A 52 0.92 17.43 7.06
N VAL A 53 0.23 16.45 6.47
CA VAL A 53 -1.23 16.44 6.38
C VAL A 53 -1.87 16.43 7.77
N ILE A 54 -1.37 15.61 8.70
CA ILE A 54 -1.87 15.55 10.09
C ILE A 54 -1.67 16.91 10.79
N LEU A 55 -0.49 17.52 10.66
CA LEU A 55 -0.22 18.82 11.26
C LEU A 55 -1.18 19.90 10.74
N LEU A 56 -1.42 19.93 9.43
CA LEU A 56 -2.39 20.85 8.83
C LEU A 56 -3.81 20.64 9.37
N SER A 57 -4.23 19.37 9.54
CA SER A 57 -5.53 19.03 10.13
C SER A 57 -5.63 19.44 11.61
N ILE A 58 -4.55 19.31 12.39
CA ILE A 58 -4.53 19.75 13.79
C ILE A 58 -4.66 21.28 13.87
N VAL A 59 -3.89 22.01 13.07
CA VAL A 59 -3.95 23.48 13.03
C VAL A 59 -5.34 23.96 12.64
N SER A 60 -5.98 23.34 11.65
CA SER A 60 -7.33 23.74 11.24
C SER A 60 -8.37 23.50 12.35
N VAL A 61 -8.26 22.42 13.11
CA VAL A 61 -9.14 22.15 14.27
C VAL A 61 -8.90 23.16 15.40
N LEU A 62 -7.64 23.52 15.68
CA LEU A 62 -7.31 24.50 16.73
C LEU A 62 -7.87 25.90 16.42
N LEU A 63 -7.95 26.29 15.14
CA LEU A 63 -8.49 27.59 14.73
C LEU A 63 -10.01 27.70 14.91
N ALA A 64 -10.75 26.60 14.86
CA ALA A 64 -12.21 26.59 15.00
C ALA A 64 -12.72 25.29 15.66
N PRO A 65 -12.46 25.08 16.97
CA PRO A 65 -12.66 23.79 17.64
C PRO A 65 -14.12 23.34 17.74
N TYR A 66 -15.07 24.28 17.69
CA TYR A 66 -16.51 23.99 17.80
C TYR A 66 -17.23 23.97 16.46
N ASN A 67 -16.52 24.13 15.34
CA ASN A 67 -17.12 24.09 14.02
C ASN A 67 -17.25 22.63 13.54
N LEU A 68 -18.41 22.02 13.80
CA LEU A 68 -18.70 20.63 13.39
C LEU A 68 -18.54 20.40 11.88
N ALA A 69 -18.85 21.40 11.04
CA ALA A 69 -18.69 21.30 9.60
C ALA A 69 -17.20 21.21 9.20
N LEU A 70 -16.36 22.03 9.83
CA LEU A 70 -14.90 21.98 9.62
C LEU A 70 -14.31 20.65 10.10
N LEU A 71 -14.76 20.15 11.25
CA LEU A 71 -14.32 18.86 11.79
C LEU A 71 -14.67 17.70 10.84
N ALA A 72 -15.91 17.68 10.34
CA ALA A 72 -16.37 16.68 9.38
C ALA A 72 -15.58 16.76 8.06
N PHE A 73 -15.37 17.99 7.54
CA PHE A 73 -14.57 18.22 6.34
C PHE A 73 -13.13 17.73 6.50
N ASN A 74 -12.46 18.07 7.60
CA ASN A 74 -11.10 17.61 7.89
C ASN A 74 -10.99 16.08 7.94
N THR A 75 -11.97 15.43 8.57
CA THR A 75 -12.00 13.96 8.68
C THR A 75 -12.12 13.31 7.31
N ILE A 76 -13.03 13.80 6.47
CA ILE A 76 -13.22 13.31 5.09
C ILE A 76 -11.97 13.59 4.25
N PHE A 77 -11.41 14.80 4.35
CA PHE A 77 -10.19 15.18 3.65
C PHE A 77 -9.02 14.26 3.99
N PHE A 78 -8.80 14.01 5.29
CA PHE A 78 -7.74 13.11 5.75
C PHE A 78 -7.94 11.68 5.22
N LEU A 79 -9.18 11.17 5.26
CA LEU A 79 -9.50 9.83 4.79
C LEU A 79 -9.24 9.70 3.27
N ILE A 80 -9.66 10.70 2.48
CA ILE A 80 -9.38 10.75 1.05
C ILE A 80 -7.87 10.82 0.78
N ALA A 81 -7.15 11.69 1.50
CA ALA A 81 -5.71 11.84 1.36
C ALA A 81 -4.97 10.53 1.66
N ALA A 82 -5.33 9.84 2.74
CA ALA A 82 -4.74 8.56 3.11
C ALA A 82 -4.97 7.48 2.05
N ILE A 83 -6.18 7.39 1.50
CA ILE A 83 -6.51 6.46 0.41
C ILE A 83 -5.66 6.75 -0.84
N VAL A 84 -5.61 8.02 -1.25
CA VAL A 84 -4.86 8.44 -2.45
C VAL A 84 -3.38 8.12 -2.28
N LEU A 85 -2.81 8.45 -1.12
CA LEU A 85 -1.40 8.15 -0.81
C LEU A 85 -1.14 6.64 -0.80
N SER A 86 -2.03 5.84 -0.23
CA SER A 86 -1.91 4.39 -0.19
C SER A 86 -1.88 3.78 -1.60
N ILE A 87 -2.77 4.24 -2.49
CA ILE A 87 -2.82 3.78 -3.89
C ILE A 87 -1.51 4.08 -4.60
N PHE A 88 -1.02 5.32 -4.50
CA PHE A 88 0.22 5.70 -5.17
C PHE A 88 1.45 5.01 -4.57
N LEU A 89 1.53 4.87 -3.25
CA LEU A 89 2.62 4.14 -2.62
C LEU A 89 2.64 2.68 -3.11
N GLY A 90 1.48 2.02 -3.12
CA GLY A 90 1.36 0.65 -3.59
C GLY A 90 1.79 0.48 -5.04
N THR A 91 1.36 1.37 -5.94
CA THR A 91 1.71 1.27 -7.36
C THR A 91 3.19 1.57 -7.62
N ILE A 92 3.77 2.55 -6.93
CA ILE A 92 5.20 2.89 -7.04
C ILE A 92 6.08 1.73 -6.57
N GLN A 93 5.77 1.13 -5.41
CA GLN A 93 6.54 0.02 -4.85
C GLN A 93 6.46 -1.23 -5.75
N ASN A 94 5.26 -1.58 -6.21
CA ASN A 94 5.07 -2.73 -7.10
C ASN A 94 5.77 -2.52 -8.45
N TYR A 95 5.69 -1.32 -9.03
CA TYR A 95 6.38 -0.98 -10.28
C TYR A 95 7.90 -1.10 -10.13
N MET A 96 8.45 -0.49 -9.07
CA MET A 96 9.88 -0.51 -8.80
C MET A 96 10.42 -1.93 -8.68
N VAL A 97 9.74 -2.79 -7.90
CA VAL A 97 10.20 -4.17 -7.71
C VAL A 97 10.09 -4.96 -9.01
N TYR A 98 8.99 -4.80 -9.75
CA TYR A 98 8.74 -5.54 -10.99
C TYR A 98 9.79 -5.24 -12.07
N TYR A 99 10.08 -3.96 -12.32
CA TYR A 99 11.03 -3.53 -13.35
C TYR A 99 12.47 -3.35 -12.86
N ASP A 100 12.71 -3.46 -11.55
CA ASP A 100 13.98 -3.12 -10.91
C ASP A 100 14.48 -1.72 -11.26
N ASP A 101 13.56 -0.75 -11.30
CA ASP A 101 13.87 0.60 -11.77
C ASP A 101 14.36 1.53 -10.65
N ASN A 102 14.88 2.68 -11.06
CA ASN A 102 15.31 3.76 -10.18
C ASN A 102 14.10 4.43 -9.49
N ILE A 103 14.38 5.10 -8.36
CA ILE A 103 13.37 5.76 -7.52
C ILE A 103 12.56 6.79 -8.32
N SER A 104 13.23 7.71 -9.03
CA SER A 104 12.55 8.79 -9.77
C SER A 104 11.59 8.26 -10.83
N PHE A 105 12.06 7.30 -11.61
CA PHE A 105 11.29 6.70 -12.69
C PHE A 105 10.10 5.87 -12.15
N SER A 106 10.31 5.16 -11.04
CA SER A 106 9.26 4.41 -10.35
C SER A 106 8.17 5.31 -9.80
N ILE A 107 8.50 6.51 -9.31
CA ILE A 107 7.50 7.51 -8.89
C ILE A 107 6.65 7.91 -10.09
N GLU A 108 7.28 8.32 -11.18
CA GLU A 108 6.57 8.85 -12.34
C GLU A 108 5.62 7.81 -12.95
N GLN A 109 6.13 6.61 -13.23
CA GLN A 109 5.34 5.54 -13.82
C GLN A 109 4.32 4.98 -12.82
N GLY A 110 4.71 4.80 -11.56
CA GLY A 110 3.80 4.36 -10.50
C GLY A 110 2.60 5.29 -10.32
N ILE A 111 2.80 6.61 -10.38
CA ILE A 111 1.71 7.60 -10.33
C ILE A 111 0.85 7.51 -11.59
N LYS A 112 1.44 7.38 -12.79
CA LYS A 112 0.67 7.24 -14.04
C LYS A 112 -0.25 6.02 -14.01
N ILE A 113 0.27 4.87 -13.57
CA ILE A 113 -0.49 3.63 -13.41
C ILE A 113 -1.58 3.81 -12.35
N GLY A 114 -1.23 4.35 -11.19
CA GLY A 114 -2.16 4.59 -10.09
C GLY A 114 -3.30 5.52 -10.48
N LYS A 115 -3.05 6.56 -11.29
CA LYS A 115 -4.09 7.45 -11.84
C LYS A 115 -4.99 6.72 -12.83
N ARG A 116 -4.41 5.98 -13.80
CA ARG A 116 -5.20 5.27 -14.82
C ARG A 116 -6.11 4.20 -14.23
N TYR A 117 -5.63 3.47 -13.22
CA TYR A 117 -6.35 2.38 -12.59
C TYR A 117 -6.92 2.74 -11.22
N PHE A 118 -7.03 4.04 -10.90
CA PHE A 118 -7.39 4.54 -9.58
C PHE A 118 -8.66 3.88 -9.03
N PHE A 119 -9.75 3.92 -9.79
CA PHE A 119 -11.03 3.35 -9.35
C PHE A 119 -11.02 1.82 -9.19
N LYS A 120 -10.19 1.12 -9.99
CA LYS A 120 -10.07 -0.34 -9.86
C LYS A 120 -9.33 -0.71 -8.58
N ILE A 121 -8.23 -0.02 -8.29
CA ILE A 121 -7.45 -0.22 -7.07
C ILE A 121 -8.27 0.22 -5.84
N LEU A 122 -8.96 1.36 -5.93
CA LEU A 122 -9.85 1.86 -4.89
C LEU A 122 -10.94 0.85 -4.53
N GLY A 123 -11.62 0.27 -5.53
CA GLY A 123 -12.65 -0.75 -5.30
C GLY A 123 -12.10 -1.95 -4.52
N LEU A 124 -10.90 -2.42 -4.87
CA LEU A 124 -10.24 -3.50 -4.14
C LEU A 124 -9.81 -3.10 -2.72
N LEU A 125 -9.34 -1.87 -2.52
CA LEU A 125 -8.99 -1.36 -1.18
C LEU A 125 -10.21 -1.19 -0.27
N LEU A 126 -11.37 -0.81 -0.81
CA LEU A 126 -12.61 -0.73 -0.04
C LEU A 126 -13.01 -2.11 0.48
N ILE A 127 -12.92 -3.15 -0.34
CA ILE A 127 -13.15 -4.53 0.10
C ILE A 127 -12.15 -4.94 1.19
N ALA A 128 -10.86 -4.61 1.02
CA ALA A 128 -9.84 -4.87 2.05
C ALA A 128 -10.20 -4.20 3.39
N THR A 129 -10.66 -2.95 3.32
CA THR A 129 -11.01 -2.16 4.50
C THR A 129 -12.23 -2.73 5.21
N ILE A 130 -13.25 -3.17 4.46
CA ILE A 130 -14.44 -3.85 5.02
C ILE A 130 -14.02 -5.15 5.73
N LEU A 131 -13.19 -5.97 5.08
CA LEU A 131 -12.68 -7.21 5.68
C LEU A 131 -11.90 -6.92 6.96
N GLY A 132 -10.97 -5.96 6.94
CA GLY A 132 -10.21 -5.55 8.13
C GLY A 132 -11.10 -4.99 9.25
N GLY A 133 -12.13 -4.22 8.90
CA GLY A 133 -13.12 -3.69 9.84
C GLY A 133 -13.92 -4.79 10.53
N ILE A 134 -14.36 -5.82 9.79
CA ILE A 134 -15.06 -6.97 10.36
C ILE A 134 -14.15 -7.71 11.36
N VAL A 135 -12.90 -7.97 10.99
CA VAL A 135 -11.93 -8.72 11.82
C VAL A 135 -11.57 -7.98 13.10
N SER A 136 -11.49 -6.64 13.05
CA SER A 136 -11.14 -5.79 14.19
C SER A 136 -12.34 -5.37 15.04
N SER A 137 -13.57 -5.60 14.57
CA SER A 137 -14.78 -5.22 15.30
C SER A 137 -14.98 -6.06 16.56
N LYS A 138 -15.27 -5.40 17.69
CA LYS A 138 -15.68 -6.05 18.95
C LYS A 138 -17.11 -6.64 18.90
N ILE A 139 -17.72 -6.68 17.72
CA ILE A 139 -19.12 -7.07 17.50
C ILE A 139 -19.30 -8.58 17.77
N PHE A 140 -18.25 -9.36 17.53
CA PHE A 140 -18.23 -10.78 17.85
C PHE A 140 -17.46 -11.00 19.16
N LYS A 141 -17.95 -11.89 20.03
CA LYS A 141 -17.11 -12.50 21.08
C LYS A 141 -16.01 -13.29 20.36
N THR A 142 -14.95 -12.61 19.98
CA THR A 142 -13.88 -13.15 19.16
C THR A 142 -13.05 -14.11 20.00
N ASN A 143 -13.23 -15.39 19.75
CA ASN A 143 -12.31 -16.40 20.24
C ASN A 143 -11.01 -16.29 19.43
N ILE A 144 -9.86 -16.70 19.99
CA ILE A 144 -8.53 -16.54 19.36
C ILE A 144 -8.52 -17.09 17.92
N ILE A 145 -9.19 -18.23 17.70
CA ILE A 145 -9.33 -18.88 16.39
C ILE A 145 -10.01 -17.97 15.35
N THR A 146 -11.09 -17.28 15.73
CA THR A 146 -11.83 -16.38 14.81
C THR A 146 -10.99 -15.18 14.42
N LEU A 147 -10.22 -14.63 15.37
CA LEU A 147 -9.29 -13.53 15.12
C LEU A 147 -8.15 -13.97 14.19
N SER A 148 -7.55 -15.14 14.43
CA SER A 148 -6.49 -15.70 13.59
C SER A 148 -6.96 -15.95 12.15
N LEU A 149 -8.15 -16.51 11.95
CA LEU A 149 -8.74 -16.70 10.63
C LEU A 149 -8.99 -15.38 9.91
N GLY A 150 -9.50 -14.38 10.62
CA GLY A 150 -9.72 -13.05 10.08
C GLY A 150 -8.42 -12.39 9.58
N ILE A 151 -7.37 -12.44 10.40
CA ILE A 151 -6.04 -11.92 10.02
C ILE A 151 -5.53 -12.66 8.78
N LEU A 152 -5.63 -13.99 8.74
CA LEU A 152 -5.19 -14.79 7.61
C LEU A 152 -5.91 -14.40 6.31
N ILE A 153 -7.24 -14.20 6.35
CA ILE A 153 -8.02 -13.74 5.19
C ILE A 153 -7.54 -12.35 4.74
N ALA A 154 -7.34 -11.42 5.68
CA ALA A 154 -6.84 -10.08 5.37
C ALA A 154 -5.44 -10.11 4.74
N THR A 155 -4.55 -11.00 5.22
CA THR A 155 -3.21 -11.18 4.66
C THR A 155 -3.26 -11.76 3.25
N ILE A 156 -4.06 -12.80 3.01
CA ILE A 156 -4.25 -13.37 1.66
C ILE A 156 -4.79 -12.30 0.69
N TYR A 157 -5.75 -11.50 1.15
CA TYR A 157 -6.30 -10.42 0.35
C TYR A 157 -5.24 -9.34 0.03
N SER A 158 -4.38 -9.00 0.99
CA SER A 158 -3.25 -8.09 0.77
C SER A 158 -2.25 -8.62 -0.27
N ILE A 159 -1.96 -9.93 -0.24
CA ILE A 159 -1.12 -10.59 -1.25
C ILE A 159 -1.80 -10.51 -2.63
N TYR A 160 -3.09 -10.84 -2.71
CA TYR A 160 -3.87 -10.73 -3.94
C TYR A 160 -3.82 -9.30 -4.53
N LEU A 161 -3.97 -8.28 -3.69
CA LEU A 161 -3.94 -6.89 -4.11
C LEU A 161 -2.57 -6.50 -4.70
N ASN A 162 -1.47 -6.97 -4.09
CA ASN A 162 -0.12 -6.74 -4.64
C ASN A 162 0.10 -7.49 -5.96
N ILE A 163 -0.34 -8.76 -6.07
CA ILE A 163 -0.31 -9.50 -7.35
C ILE A 163 -1.09 -8.73 -8.43
N TYR A 164 -2.27 -8.23 -8.09
CA TYR A 164 -3.10 -7.46 -9.01
C TYR A 164 -2.41 -6.17 -9.47
N ILE A 165 -1.88 -5.37 -8.54
CA ILE A 165 -1.18 -4.12 -8.87
C ILE A 165 0.07 -4.42 -9.71
N MET A 166 0.87 -5.42 -9.34
CA MET A 166 2.07 -5.77 -10.09
C MET A 166 1.73 -6.31 -11.49
N ASN A 167 0.62 -7.02 -11.65
CA ASN A 167 0.11 -7.40 -12.97
C ASN A 167 -0.37 -6.18 -13.79
N LEU A 168 -0.92 -5.14 -13.15
CA LEU A 168 -1.18 -3.87 -13.84
C LEU A 168 0.12 -3.20 -14.32
N CYS A 169 1.20 -3.27 -13.53
CA CYS A 169 2.52 -2.80 -13.94
C CYS A 169 3.03 -3.61 -15.16
N LYS A 170 2.94 -4.94 -15.13
CA LYS A 170 3.27 -5.81 -16.28
C LYS A 170 2.51 -5.39 -17.54
N ASN A 171 1.21 -5.19 -17.43
CA ASN A 171 0.34 -4.81 -18.55
C ASN A 171 0.57 -3.38 -19.06
N TRP A 172 1.12 -2.49 -18.23
CA TRP A 172 1.49 -1.13 -18.65
C TRP A 172 2.68 -1.17 -19.63
N GLY A 173 3.60 -2.12 -19.44
CA GLY A 173 4.83 -2.23 -20.23
C GLY A 173 5.90 -1.25 -19.76
N ARG A 174 7.16 -1.53 -20.10
CA ARG A 174 8.25 -0.59 -19.82
C ARG A 174 8.22 0.50 -20.89
N VAL A 175 7.94 1.73 -20.49
CA VAL A 175 7.99 2.89 -21.39
C VAL A 175 9.40 3.46 -21.31
N ASN A 176 10.25 3.18 -22.31
CA ASN A 176 11.63 3.69 -22.34
C ASN A 176 11.70 5.21 -22.49
#